data_AF-A0A9E4GS85-F1
#
_entry.id   AF-A0A9E4GS85-F1
#
_cell.length_a   1.000
_cell.length_b   1.000
_cell.length_c   1.000
_cell.angle_alpha   90.00
_cell.angle_beta   90.00
_cell.angle_gamma   90.00
#
_symmetry.space_group_name_H-M   'P 1'
#
loop_
_entity.id
_entity.type
_entity.pdbx_description
1 polymer ?
#
loop_
_entity_poly.entity_id
_entity_poly.type
_entity_poly.pdbx_seq_one_letter_code
_entity_poly.pdbx_strand_id
1 'polypeptide(L)' 'MIATGSIWQRFDYLLFSVTLLLILFGILMIGSATQDAIDPTLIARVPDQIRFALVGLMLMA' A
#
# COMPACT_ATOMS: atom_id res chain seq x y z
N MET A 1 -11.93 -26.15 -26.41
CA MET A 1 -12.63 -25.22 -25.49
C MET A 1 -11.56 -24.43 -24.76
N ILE A 2 -11.45 -23.12 -25.00
CA ILE A 2 -10.51 -22.28 -24.25
C ILE A 2 -11.12 -22.08 -22.88
N ALA A 3 -10.53 -22.67 -21.84
CA ALA A 3 -10.94 -22.41 -20.48
C ALA A 3 -10.58 -20.95 -20.16
N THR A 4 -11.59 -20.08 -20.03
CA THR A 4 -11.42 -18.72 -19.51
C THR A 4 -11.08 -18.83 -18.03
N GLY A 5 -9.81 -19.10 -17.71
CA GLY A 5 -9.33 -19.09 -16.34
C GLY A 5 -9.63 -17.72 -15.73
N SER A 6 -10.26 -17.70 -14.55
CA SER A 6 -10.57 -16.46 -13.85
C SER A 6 -9.28 -15.69 -13.59
N ILE A 7 -9.27 -14.37 -13.82
CA ILE A 7 -8.11 -13.49 -13.55
C ILE A 7 -7.56 -13.71 -12.14
N TRP A 8 -8.45 -13.96 -11.19
CA TRP A 8 -8.13 -14.26 -9.80
C TRP A 8 -7.32 -15.55 -9.64
N GLN A 9 -7.49 -16.56 -10.48
CA GLN A 9 -6.74 -17.82 -10.39
C GLN A 9 -5.29 -17.69 -10.88
N ARG A 10 -4.98 -16.67 -11.68
CA ARG A 10 -3.63 -16.41 -12.22
C ARG A 10 -2.93 -15.26 -11.53
N PHE A 11 -3.59 -14.65 -10.55
CA PHE A 11 -3.07 -13.52 -9.83
C PHE A 11 -1.91 -13.94 -8.92
N ASP A 12 -0.83 -13.16 -8.92
CA ASP A 12 0.33 -13.43 -8.07
C ASP A 12 0.06 -12.95 -6.64
N TYR A 13 -0.53 -13.84 -5.84
CA TYR A 13 -0.86 -13.57 -4.45
C TYR A 13 0.36 -13.34 -3.57
N LEU A 14 1.50 -13.97 -3.88
CA LEU A 14 2.71 -13.82 -3.08
C LEU A 14 3.27 -12.41 -3.24
N LEU A 15 3.41 -11.96 -4.50
CA LEU A 15 3.87 -10.60 -4.80
C LEU A 15 2.92 -9.57 -4.18
N PHE A 16 1.61 -9.79 -4.28
CA PHE A 16 0.62 -8.89 -3.71
C PHE A 16 0.73 -8.80 -2.18
N SER A 17 0.81 -9.94 -1.48
CA SER A 17 0.95 -9.96 -0.03
C SER A 17 2.27 -9.33 0.44
N VAL A 18 3.38 -9.61 -0.24
CA VAL A 18 4.67 -8.97 0.07
C VAL A 18 4.59 -7.45 -0.14
N THR A 19 3.97 -7.01 -1.23
CA THR A 19 3.76 -5.57 -1.50
C THR A 19 2.91 -4.92 -0.41
N LEU A 20 1.83 -5.59 0.04
CA LEU A 20 1.01 -5.10 1.14
C LEU A 20 1.82 -4.95 2.45
N LEU A 21 2.68 -5.92 2.76
CA LEU A 21 3.58 -5.84 3.92
C LEU A 21 4.56 -4.67 3.80
N LEU A 22 5.12 -4.43 2.61
CA LEU A 22 6.02 -3.30 2.37
C LEU A 22 5.30 -1.95 2.53
N ILE A 23 4.02 -1.84 2.09
CA ILE A 23 3.20 -0.65 2.31
C ILE A 23 3.03 -0.39 3.81
N LEU A 24 2.62 -1.41 4.57
CA LEU A 24 2.45 -1.30 6.02
C LEU A 24 3.75 -0.91 6.71
N PHE A 25 4.86 -1.56 6.35
CA PHE A 25 6.17 -1.24 6.86
C PHE A 25 6.57 0.22 6.57
N GLY A 26 6.35 0.70 5.34
CA GLY A 26 6.61 2.09 4.96
C GLY A 26 5.78 3.10 5.77
N ILE A 27 4.49 2.83 5.97
CA ILE A 27 3.60 3.67 6.80
C ILE A 27 4.12 3.74 8.24
N LEU A 28 4.49 2.60 8.82
CA LEU A 28 5.01 2.53 10.18
C LEU A 28 6.37 3.25 10.32
N MET A 29 7.25 3.10 9.33
CA MET A 29 8.53 3.81 9.25
C MET A 29 8.33 5.34 9.24
N ILE A 30 7.45 5.84 8.37
CA ILE A 30 7.14 7.27 8.31
C ILE A 30 6.54 7.73 9.63
N GLY A 31 5.56 6.98 10.16
CA GLY A 31 4.93 7.30 11.45
C GLY A 31 5.92 7.39 12.60
N SER A 32 6.86 6.46 12.68
CA SER A 32 7.92 6.45 13.70
C SER A 32 8.85 7.67 13.60
N ALA A 33 9.10 8.17 12.39
CA ALA A 33 9.94 9.33 12.15
C ALA A 33 9.22 10.66 12.36
N THR A 34 7.88 10.68 12.38
CA THR A 34 7.06 11.90 12.50
C THR A 34 6.38 12.08 13.85
N GLN A 35 6.55 11.12 14.79
CA GLN A 35 5.76 11.05 16.03
C GLN A 35 5.93 12.26 16.97
N ASP A 36 7.07 12.95 16.89
CA ASP A 36 7.38 14.16 17.66
C ASP A 36 7.55 15.42 16.77
N ALA A 37 7.08 15.36 15.53
CA ALA A 37 7.21 16.47 14.60
C ALA A 37 6.26 17.63 14.97
N ILE A 38 6.78 18.85 15.02
CA ILE A 38 6.00 20.09 15.22
C ILE A 38 5.47 20.65 13.89
N ASP A 39 6.17 20.34 12.79
CA ASP A 39 5.82 20.82 11.46
C ASP A 39 4.57 20.08 10.92
N PRO A 40 3.48 20.79 10.61
CA PRO A 40 2.24 20.18 10.10
C PRO A 40 2.44 19.43 8.77
N THR A 41 3.44 19.80 7.96
CA THR A 41 3.75 19.12 6.71
C THR A 41 4.43 17.77 6.91
N LEU A 42 5.14 17.59 8.04
CA LEU A 42 5.72 16.30 8.45
C LEU A 42 4.62 15.35 8.93
N ILE A 43 3.69 15.86 9.76
CA ILE A 43 2.56 15.08 10.29
C ILE A 43 1.66 14.56 9.16
N ALA A 44 1.47 15.35 8.09
CA ALA A 44 0.64 14.97 6.94
C ALA A 44 1.20 13.80 6.11
N ARG A 45 2.46 13.41 6.28
CA ARG A 45 3.10 12.36 5.45
C ARG A 45 2.48 10.98 5.63
N VAL A 46 2.07 10.63 6.84
CA VAL A 46 1.41 9.34 7.14
C VAL A 46 0.04 9.23 6.45
N PRO A 47 -0.90 10.17 6.64
CA PRO A 47 -2.19 10.11 5.95
C PRO A 47 -2.05 10.21 4.42
N ASP A 48 -1.08 10.96 3.90
CA ASP A 48 -0.84 11.02 2.46
C ASP A 48 -0.31 9.68 1.91
N GLN A 49 0.61 9.02 2.61
CA GLN A 49 1.07 7.67 2.26
C GLN A 49 -0.08 6.66 2.23
N ILE A 50 -1.01 6.73 3.19
CA ILE A 50 -2.20 5.88 3.22
C ILE A 50 -3.09 6.16 2.02
N ARG A 51 -3.33 7.43 1.67
CA ARG A 51 -4.15 7.81 0.51
C ARG A 51 -3.56 7.28 -0.80
N PHE A 52 -2.26 7.47 -1.02
CA PHE A 52 -1.61 6.97 -2.23
C PHE A 52 -1.59 5.44 -2.30
N ALA A 53 -1.40 4.75 -1.17
CA ALA A 53 -1.49 3.30 -1.12
C ALA A 53 -2.90 2.80 -1.51
N LEU A 54 -3.95 3.43 -0.99
CA LEU A 54 -5.34 3.08 -1.34
C LEU A 54 -5.65 3.35 -2.81
N VAL A 55 -5.21 4.49 -3.35
CA VAL A 55 -5.36 4.80 -4.79
C VAL A 55 -4.64 3.76 -5.64
N GLY A 56 -3.41 3.40 -5.28
CA GLY A 56 -2.64 2.37 -6.00
C GLY A 56 -3.33 1.00 -5.99
N LEU A 57 -3.88 0.59 -4.83
CA LEU A 57 -4.63 -0.68 -4.72
C LEU A 57 -5.92 -0.66 -5.55
N MET A 58 -6.63 0.47 -5.60
CA MET A 58 -7.85 0.60 -6.40
C MET A 58 -7.59 0.59 -7.92
N LEU A 59 -6.46 1.15 -8.37
CA LEU A 59 -6.10 1.15 -9.79
C LEU A 59 -5.59 -0.21 -10.28
N MET A 60 -5.06 -1.03 -9.37
CA MET A 60 -4.53 -2.35 -9.68
C MET A 60 -5.63 -3.43 -9.75
N ALA A 61 -6.75 -3.22 -9.06
CA ALA A 61 -7.91 -4.12 -9.02
C ALA A 61 -8.81 -3.97 -10.26
#